data_AF-A0A968XUY5-F1
#
_entry.id   AF-A0A968XUY5-F1
#
_cell.length_a   1.000
_cell.length_b   1.000
_cell.length_c   1.000
_cell.angle_alpha   90.00
_cell.angle_beta   90.00
_cell.angle_gamma   90.00
#
_symmetry.space_group_name_H-M   'P 1'
#
loop_
_entity.id
_entity.type
_entity.pdbx_description
1 polymer ?
#
loop_
_entity_poly.entity_id
_entity_poly.type
_entity_poly.pdbx_seq_one_letter_code
_entity_poly.pdbx_strand_id
1 'polypeptide(L)'
;TSFVLNLARNIAALHKLPVCVFSLEMSKEQLVYRLLSSEVSIESGRLRAGRVRQEEWEVLGHAISQLSQFPIYIDDTPNISVTEMRSKARRLQAEHGGKLGLILIDYLQLMEGNSDNRVQELSKITRALKGMARELQVPVMTLSQLSRGVEARTNKRPMMSDLRESGCLTGDTLITLAESGRRVPIRTLVGQSNFAVWALNEETGRIEKAIASRAFSTGIKPVFQLMTRLGRRIRATANHPFRTLEGWPRLDELQLGSRIALIASHLENRPPSTNRGMVPSNVWQPHALPAMQTRGLTQRQMHSQLGTADLGTQPYRQNLSRERAYRVATVVQSPQLAQLANSDLYWDEIISIESAGIEEVFDLTVPGDHNFVANNIVVHNSIEQDADLIVMLYRDEYYNPDTPDRGIAEVIIAKHRNGPVGTVKLLFEPQFTRFRNLAGGPTA
;
A
#
# COMPACT_ATOMS: atom_id res chain seq x y z
N THR A 1 -16.83 -8.04 -5.21
CA THR A 1 -18.26 -7.71 -5.01
C THR A 1 -19.14 -8.88 -4.59
N SER A 2 -19.45 -9.87 -5.45
CA SER A 2 -20.50 -10.87 -5.15
C SER A 2 -20.31 -11.61 -3.83
N PHE A 3 -19.08 -12.06 -3.53
CA PHE A 3 -18.74 -12.73 -2.27
C PHE A 3 -19.09 -11.88 -1.05
N VAL A 4 -18.66 -10.62 -1.04
CA VAL A 4 -18.84 -9.74 0.12
C VAL A 4 -20.28 -9.24 0.25
N LEU A 5 -21.05 -9.14 -0.84
CA LEU A 5 -22.49 -8.90 -0.78
C LEU A 5 -23.25 -10.08 -0.15
N ASN A 6 -22.88 -11.33 -0.50
CA ASN A 6 -23.48 -12.51 0.14
C ASN A 6 -23.17 -12.53 1.65
N LEU A 7 -21.94 -12.14 2.04
CA LEU A 7 -21.56 -12.00 3.45
C LEU A 7 -22.39 -10.90 4.15
N ALA A 8 -22.51 -9.72 3.57
CA ALA A 8 -23.31 -8.61 4.09
C ALA A 8 -24.77 -9.03 4.29
N ARG A 9 -25.36 -9.68 3.28
CA ARG A 9 -26.72 -10.25 3.34
C ARG A 9 -26.85 -11.24 4.49
N ASN A 10 -25.91 -12.17 4.65
CA ASN A 10 -25.98 -13.17 5.71
C ASN A 10 -25.82 -12.57 7.11
N ILE A 11 -24.95 -11.57 7.30
CA ILE A 11 -24.83 -10.84 8.56
C ILE A 11 -26.14 -10.14 8.91
N ALA A 12 -26.72 -9.41 7.95
CA ALA A 12 -27.98 -8.70 8.14
C ALA A 12 -29.16 -9.66 8.37
N ALA A 13 -29.20 -10.80 7.68
CA ALA A 13 -30.27 -11.78 7.79
C ALA A 13 -30.22 -12.58 9.10
N LEU A 14 -29.03 -13.12 9.46
CA LEU A 14 -28.85 -14.04 10.58
C LEU A 14 -28.65 -13.31 11.92
N HIS A 15 -27.84 -12.26 11.93
CA HIS A 15 -27.48 -11.55 13.17
C HIS A 15 -28.30 -10.28 13.39
N LYS A 16 -29.11 -9.85 12.40
CA LYS A 16 -29.91 -8.62 12.45
C LYS A 16 -29.07 -7.36 12.78
N LEU A 17 -27.78 -7.39 12.43
CA LEU A 17 -26.88 -6.26 12.63
C LEU A 17 -26.83 -5.38 11.38
N PRO A 18 -26.83 -4.04 11.53
CA PRO A 18 -26.72 -3.14 10.39
C PRO A 18 -25.40 -3.30 9.65
N VAL A 19 -25.46 -3.34 8.32
CA VAL A 19 -24.29 -3.40 7.44
C VAL A 19 -24.27 -2.17 6.56
N CYS A 20 -23.14 -1.46 6.56
CA CYS A 20 -22.93 -0.29 5.71
C CYS A 20 -22.05 -0.68 4.51
N VAL A 21 -22.49 -0.37 3.30
CA VAL A 21 -21.82 -0.68 2.04
C VAL A 21 -21.49 0.63 1.34
N PHE A 22 -20.21 0.97 1.25
CA PHE A 22 -19.70 2.05 0.43
C PHE A 22 -19.28 1.49 -0.93
N SER A 23 -20.01 1.87 -1.98
CA SER A 23 -19.77 1.45 -3.35
C SER A 23 -19.16 2.60 -4.14
N LEU A 24 -17.89 2.48 -4.50
CA LEU A 24 -17.14 3.49 -5.25
C LEU A 24 -17.23 3.30 -6.76
N GLU A 25 -17.69 2.13 -7.19
CA GLU A 25 -17.63 1.67 -8.58
C GLU A 25 -19.00 1.36 -9.16
N MET A 26 -19.78 0.61 -8.38
CA MET A 26 -21.08 0.14 -8.80
C MET A 26 -22.17 1.06 -8.25
N SER A 27 -23.22 1.30 -9.03
CA SER A 27 -24.38 2.01 -8.51
C SER A 27 -25.14 1.16 -7.49
N LYS A 28 -25.88 1.80 -6.59
CA LYS A 28 -26.74 1.11 -5.63
C LYS A 28 -27.71 0.15 -6.31
N GLU A 29 -28.27 0.52 -7.47
CA GLU A 29 -29.20 -0.32 -8.22
C GLU A 29 -28.51 -1.61 -8.68
N GLN A 30 -27.27 -1.52 -9.17
CA GLN A 30 -26.53 -2.70 -9.62
C GLN A 30 -26.25 -3.67 -8.47
N LEU A 31 -25.95 -3.16 -7.27
CA LEU A 31 -25.77 -3.99 -6.08
C LEU A 31 -27.09 -4.63 -5.63
N VAL A 32 -28.19 -3.89 -5.65
CA VAL A 32 -29.54 -4.40 -5.32
C VAL A 32 -29.96 -5.51 -6.29
N TYR A 33 -29.73 -5.35 -7.60
CA TYR A 33 -30.03 -6.42 -8.57
C TYR A 33 -29.21 -7.69 -8.34
N ARG A 34 -27.99 -7.58 -7.81
CA ARG A 34 -27.18 -8.76 -7.44
C ARG A 34 -27.73 -9.44 -6.19
N LEU A 35 -28.11 -8.66 -5.18
CA LEU A 35 -28.76 -9.20 -3.98
C LEU A 35 -30.06 -9.93 -4.33
N LEU A 36 -30.93 -9.31 -5.13
CA LEU A 36 -32.15 -9.94 -5.63
C LEU A 36 -31.84 -11.21 -6.41
N SER A 37 -30.92 -11.15 -7.38
CA SER A 37 -30.52 -12.30 -8.18
C SER A 37 -30.06 -13.48 -7.32
N SER A 38 -29.30 -13.19 -6.25
CA SER A 38 -28.85 -14.22 -5.31
C SER A 38 -29.98 -14.83 -4.47
N GLU A 39 -31.03 -14.06 -4.17
CA GLU A 39 -32.18 -14.52 -3.38
C GLU A 39 -33.14 -15.36 -4.24
N VAL A 40 -33.51 -14.89 -5.44
CA VAL A 40 -34.59 -15.49 -6.24
C VAL A 40 -34.13 -16.48 -7.31
N SER A 41 -32.82 -16.72 -7.45
CA SER A 41 -32.27 -17.57 -8.53
C SER A 41 -32.74 -17.13 -9.92
N ILE A 42 -32.89 -15.82 -10.12
CA ILE A 42 -33.14 -15.19 -11.42
C ILE A 42 -31.88 -14.46 -11.83
N GLU A 43 -31.47 -14.57 -13.09
CA GLU A 43 -30.29 -13.89 -13.60
C GLU A 43 -30.38 -12.36 -13.46
N SER A 44 -29.31 -11.74 -12.96
CA SER A 44 -29.25 -10.29 -12.75
C SER A 44 -29.51 -9.48 -14.04
N GLY A 45 -29.06 -9.99 -15.20
CA GLY A 45 -29.32 -9.37 -16.51
C GLY A 45 -30.79 -9.40 -16.89
N ARG A 46 -31.51 -10.48 -16.57
CA ARG A 46 -32.96 -10.60 -16.82
C ARG A 46 -33.74 -9.64 -15.93
N LEU A 47 -33.40 -9.56 -14.65
CA LEU A 47 -34.02 -8.61 -13.71
C LEU A 47 -33.85 -7.17 -14.18
N ARG A 48 -32.62 -6.80 -14.59
CA ARG A 48 -32.33 -5.45 -15.11
C ARG A 48 -33.08 -5.12 -16.40
N ALA A 49 -33.24 -6.09 -17.28
CA ALA A 49 -33.97 -5.94 -18.54
C ALA A 49 -35.50 -6.05 -18.39
N GLY A 50 -36.02 -6.25 -17.17
CA GLY A 50 -37.45 -6.47 -16.92
C GLY A 50 -38.00 -7.78 -17.49
N ARG A 51 -37.14 -8.75 -17.82
CA ARG A 51 -37.53 -10.04 -18.43
C ARG A 51 -37.89 -11.08 -17.36
N VAL A 52 -38.97 -10.80 -16.64
CA VAL A 52 -39.50 -11.63 -15.55
C VAL A 52 -40.76 -12.35 -16.02
N ARG A 53 -40.81 -13.68 -15.86
CA ARG A 53 -41.96 -14.51 -16.21
C ARG A 53 -43.10 -14.27 -15.23
N GLN A 54 -44.34 -14.58 -15.64
CA GLN A 54 -45.52 -14.38 -14.79
C GLN A 54 -45.39 -15.07 -13.41
N GLU A 55 -44.88 -16.30 -13.40
CA GLU A 55 -44.62 -17.11 -12.21
C GLU A 55 -43.48 -16.59 -11.31
N GLU A 56 -42.54 -15.83 -11.88
CA GLU A 56 -41.36 -15.31 -11.15
C GLU A 56 -41.71 -14.05 -10.34
N TRP A 57 -42.82 -13.36 -10.65
CA TRP A 57 -43.22 -12.12 -9.95
C TRP A 57 -43.57 -12.33 -8.49
N GLU A 58 -44.21 -13.46 -8.15
CA GLU A 58 -44.56 -13.79 -6.77
C GLU A 58 -43.29 -14.00 -5.93
N VAL A 59 -42.36 -14.82 -6.43
CA VAL A 59 -41.06 -15.07 -5.80
C VAL A 59 -40.25 -13.78 -5.66
N LEU A 60 -40.27 -12.93 -6.68
CA LEU A 60 -39.61 -11.62 -6.65
C LEU A 60 -40.23 -10.69 -5.59
N GLY A 61 -41.56 -10.64 -5.50
CA GLY A 61 -42.28 -9.85 -4.49
C GLY A 61 -41.91 -10.29 -3.07
N HIS A 62 -41.86 -11.59 -2.81
CA HIS A 62 -41.42 -12.15 -1.53
C HIS A 62 -39.98 -11.77 -1.20
N ALA A 63 -39.05 -11.90 -2.15
CA ALA A 63 -37.65 -11.54 -1.92
C ALA A 63 -37.44 -10.05 -1.70
N ILE A 64 -38.16 -9.18 -2.41
CA ILE A 64 -38.13 -7.72 -2.17
C ILE A 64 -38.61 -7.42 -0.75
N SER A 65 -39.70 -8.06 -0.32
CA SER A 65 -40.24 -7.89 1.05
C SER A 65 -39.28 -8.37 2.13
N GLN A 66 -38.54 -9.47 1.87
CA GLN A 66 -37.52 -9.96 2.80
C GLN A 66 -36.29 -9.04 2.83
N LEU A 67 -35.75 -8.67 1.67
CA LEU A 67 -34.56 -7.82 1.59
C LEU A 67 -34.80 -6.42 2.16
N SER A 68 -36.02 -5.87 2.04
CA SER A 68 -36.36 -4.56 2.62
C SER A 68 -36.35 -4.55 4.14
N GLN A 69 -36.45 -5.72 4.78
CA GLN A 69 -36.35 -5.87 6.24
C GLN A 69 -34.90 -5.98 6.71
N PHE A 70 -33.94 -6.23 5.81
CA PHE A 70 -32.54 -6.37 6.19
C PHE A 70 -31.90 -4.99 6.37
N PRO A 71 -31.18 -4.73 7.48
CA PRO A 71 -30.57 -3.44 7.74
C PRO A 71 -29.28 -3.25 6.92
N ILE A 72 -29.40 -3.21 5.59
CA ILE A 72 -28.30 -3.01 4.64
C ILE A 72 -28.39 -1.59 4.07
N TYR A 73 -27.37 -0.77 4.32
CA TYR A 73 -27.32 0.62 3.90
C TYR A 73 -26.25 0.77 2.81
N ILE A 74 -26.67 1.14 1.61
CA ILE A 74 -25.79 1.29 0.46
C ILE A 74 -25.60 2.78 0.17
N ASP A 75 -24.34 3.19 0.08
CA ASP A 75 -23.93 4.53 -0.29
C ASP A 75 -23.03 4.44 -1.53
N ASP A 76 -23.52 4.96 -2.66
CA ASP A 76 -22.83 4.99 -3.94
C ASP A 76 -22.30 6.38 -4.29
N THR A 77 -22.02 7.22 -3.28
CA THR A 77 -21.41 8.55 -3.49
C THR A 77 -20.01 8.38 -4.10
N PRO A 78 -19.75 8.91 -5.31
CA PRO A 78 -18.42 8.81 -5.93
C PRO A 78 -17.40 9.66 -5.17
N ASN A 79 -16.14 9.23 -5.16
CA ASN A 79 -15.00 9.95 -4.56
C ASN A 79 -15.16 10.32 -3.07
N ILE A 80 -15.98 9.59 -2.32
CA ILE A 80 -16.18 9.82 -0.89
C ILE A 80 -14.90 9.58 -0.08
N SER A 81 -14.57 10.50 0.81
CA SER A 81 -13.39 10.41 1.67
C SER A 81 -13.62 9.45 2.85
N VAL A 82 -12.53 8.89 3.41
CA VAL A 82 -12.62 8.03 4.61
C VAL A 82 -13.24 8.78 5.80
N THR A 83 -13.03 10.10 5.91
CA THR A 83 -13.62 10.93 6.96
C THR A 83 -15.14 11.01 6.81
N GLU A 84 -15.65 11.17 5.59
CA GLU A 84 -17.09 11.18 5.31
C GLU A 84 -17.70 9.79 5.51
N MET A 85 -17.05 8.73 5.04
CA MET A 85 -17.47 7.34 5.30
C MET A 85 -17.63 7.10 6.80
N ARG A 86 -16.63 7.48 7.61
CA ARG A 86 -16.66 7.38 9.07
C ARG A 86 -17.83 8.15 9.67
N SER A 87 -18.09 9.36 9.17
CA SER A 87 -19.16 10.22 9.71
C SER A 87 -20.54 9.63 9.44
N LYS A 88 -20.75 9.08 8.22
CA LYS A 88 -21.97 8.37 7.85
C LYS A 88 -22.16 7.08 8.65
N ALA A 89 -21.10 6.27 8.78
CA ALA A 89 -21.13 5.04 9.58
C ALA A 89 -21.42 5.32 11.06
N ARG A 90 -20.79 6.34 11.66
CA ARG A 90 -21.02 6.76 13.05
C ARG A 90 -22.47 7.19 13.27
N ARG A 91 -23.05 7.97 12.35
CA ARG A 91 -24.46 8.36 12.42
C ARG A 91 -25.38 7.13 12.39
N LEU A 92 -25.13 6.22 11.44
CA LEU A 92 -25.90 4.99 11.33
C LEU A 92 -25.79 4.12 12.60
N GLN A 93 -24.60 4.01 13.18
CA GLN A 93 -24.37 3.31 14.44
C GLN A 93 -25.21 3.91 15.58
N ALA A 94 -25.26 5.24 15.69
CA ALA A 94 -26.04 5.93 16.72
C ALA A 94 -27.56 5.70 16.56
N GLU A 95 -28.06 5.71 15.32
CA GLU A 95 -29.47 5.45 15.01
C GLU A 95 -29.89 4.01 15.34
N HIS A 96 -28.95 3.05 15.31
CA HIS A 96 -29.23 1.61 15.48
C HIS A 96 -28.68 1.03 16.78
N GLY A 97 -28.78 1.80 17.88
CA GLY A 97 -28.46 1.29 19.22
C GLY A 97 -26.98 1.04 19.48
N GLY A 98 -26.11 1.76 18.77
CA GLY A 98 -24.66 1.77 19.02
C GLY A 98 -23.88 0.62 18.38
N LYS A 99 -24.52 -0.23 17.56
CA LYS A 99 -23.85 -1.40 16.97
C LYS A 99 -23.95 -1.41 15.44
N LEU A 100 -22.84 -1.78 14.81
CA LEU A 100 -22.76 -2.12 13.39
C LEU A 100 -22.18 -3.53 13.27
N GLY A 101 -22.64 -4.30 12.29
CA GLY A 101 -22.13 -5.65 12.02
C GLY A 101 -20.92 -5.65 11.10
N LEU A 102 -20.93 -4.81 10.06
CA LEU A 102 -19.88 -4.74 9.05
C LEU A 102 -19.91 -3.39 8.34
N ILE A 103 -18.74 -2.85 8.02
CA ILE A 103 -18.56 -1.82 7.00
C ILE A 103 -17.85 -2.46 5.81
N LEU A 104 -18.45 -2.37 4.64
CA LEU A 104 -17.96 -2.93 3.39
C LEU A 104 -17.60 -1.81 2.42
N ILE A 105 -16.45 -1.92 1.76
CA ILE A 105 -15.95 -0.90 0.82
C ILE A 105 -15.59 -1.60 -0.50
N ASP A 106 -16.34 -1.29 -1.57
CA ASP A 106 -16.23 -1.90 -2.91
C ASP A 106 -16.04 -0.85 -4.01
N TYR A 107 -14.91 -0.77 -4.69
CA TYR A 107 -13.56 -1.09 -4.21
C TYR A 107 -12.77 0.21 -4.24
N LEU A 108 -11.72 0.29 -3.43
CA LEU A 108 -10.80 1.43 -3.49
C LEU A 108 -10.03 1.37 -4.81
N GLN A 109 -10.52 2.04 -5.85
CA GLN A 109 -9.66 2.40 -6.97
C GLN A 109 -8.94 3.69 -6.60
N LEU A 110 -7.61 3.61 -6.58
CA LEU A 110 -6.73 4.76 -6.48
C LEU A 110 -6.89 5.57 -7.77
N MET A 111 -7.27 6.82 -7.58
CA MET A 111 -7.33 7.90 -8.57
C MET A 111 -6.21 7.80 -9.62
N GLU A 112 -6.54 8.12 -10.86
CA GLU A 112 -5.58 8.29 -11.96
C GLU A 112 -4.49 9.31 -11.57
N GLY A 113 -3.30 8.80 -11.23
CA GLY A 113 -2.17 9.62 -10.79
C GLY A 113 -0.86 8.83 -10.80
N ASN A 114 0.27 9.55 -10.82
CA ASN A 114 1.62 8.98 -10.85
C ASN A 114 1.82 7.88 -9.79
N SER A 115 2.55 6.81 -10.17
CA SER A 115 2.75 5.57 -9.41
C SER A 115 3.25 5.74 -7.97
N ASP A 116 4.01 6.80 -7.68
CA ASP A 116 4.64 7.06 -6.38
C ASP A 116 3.68 7.56 -5.30
N ASN A 117 2.78 8.49 -5.63
CA ASN A 117 1.77 8.99 -4.68
C ASN A 117 0.75 7.90 -4.32
N ARG A 118 0.56 6.92 -5.21
CA ARG A 118 -0.43 5.84 -5.09
C ARG A 118 -0.13 4.89 -3.93
N VAL A 119 1.13 4.49 -3.75
CA VAL A 119 1.60 3.61 -2.65
C VAL A 119 1.35 4.28 -1.29
N GLN A 120 1.71 5.56 -1.22
CA GLN A 120 1.59 6.35 0.00
C GLN A 120 0.12 6.66 0.33
N GLU A 121 -0.69 6.98 -0.68
CA GLU A 121 -2.14 7.17 -0.53
C GLU A 121 -2.83 5.88 -0.09
N LEU A 122 -2.50 4.73 -0.67
CA LEU A 122 -3.07 3.44 -0.26
C LEU A 122 -2.74 3.11 1.20
N SER A 123 -1.49 3.38 1.61
CA SER A 123 -1.06 3.21 2.99
C SER A 123 -1.81 4.16 3.94
N LYS A 124 -1.96 5.44 3.56
CA LYS A 124 -2.74 6.43 4.33
C LYS A 124 -4.21 6.02 4.46
N ILE A 125 -4.84 5.58 3.37
CA ILE A 125 -6.23 5.11 3.34
C ILE A 125 -6.41 3.88 4.23
N THR A 126 -5.54 2.88 4.10
CA THR A 126 -5.62 1.64 4.89
C THR A 126 -5.51 1.93 6.38
N ARG A 127 -4.63 2.85 6.79
CA ARG A 127 -4.54 3.31 8.19
C ARG A 127 -5.77 4.07 8.64
N ALA A 128 -6.31 4.98 7.82
CA ALA A 128 -7.53 5.72 8.16
C ALA A 128 -8.72 4.76 8.37
N LEU A 129 -8.83 3.73 7.52
CA LEU A 129 -9.84 2.68 7.63
C LEU A 129 -9.64 1.82 8.88
N LYS A 130 -8.39 1.50 9.23
CA LYS A 130 -8.06 0.82 10.49
C LYS A 130 -8.43 1.66 11.71
N GLY A 131 -8.18 2.96 11.65
CA GLY A 131 -8.60 3.92 12.67
C GLY A 131 -10.12 3.93 12.83
N MET A 132 -10.86 4.04 11.73
CA MET A 132 -12.32 3.96 11.71
C MET A 132 -12.84 2.64 12.29
N ALA A 133 -12.25 1.49 11.93
CA ALA A 133 -12.62 0.18 12.46
C ALA A 133 -12.48 0.12 13.99
N ARG A 134 -11.37 0.64 14.52
CA ARG A 134 -11.09 0.68 15.96
C ARG A 134 -11.99 1.65 16.71
N GLU A 135 -12.23 2.83 16.15
CA GLU A 135 -13.06 3.88 16.74
C GLU A 135 -14.52 3.43 16.86
N LEU A 136 -15.07 2.88 15.77
CA LEU A 136 -16.46 2.42 15.71
C LEU A 136 -16.65 1.00 16.26
N GLN A 137 -15.56 0.31 16.62
CA GLN A 137 -15.54 -1.08 17.08
C GLN A 137 -16.30 -2.04 16.15
N VAL A 138 -16.11 -1.86 14.85
CA VAL A 138 -16.80 -2.62 13.79
C VAL A 138 -15.77 -3.23 12.83
N PRO A 139 -15.99 -4.46 12.34
CA PRO A 139 -15.20 -5.00 11.24
C PRO A 139 -15.33 -4.11 10.00
N VAL A 140 -14.20 -3.72 9.42
CA VAL A 140 -14.14 -3.03 8.13
C VAL A 140 -13.53 -3.99 7.11
N MET A 141 -14.29 -4.30 6.07
CA MET A 141 -13.87 -5.15 4.96
C MET A 141 -13.74 -4.33 3.69
N THR A 142 -12.54 -4.32 3.13
CA THR A 142 -12.22 -3.60 1.89
C THR A 142 -11.90 -4.59 0.78
N LEU A 143 -12.41 -4.31 -0.41
CA LEU A 143 -12.00 -5.02 -1.61
C LEU A 143 -10.76 -4.37 -2.21
N SER A 144 -9.78 -5.20 -2.54
CA SER A 144 -8.54 -4.80 -3.20
C SER A 144 -8.37 -5.58 -4.49
N GLN A 145 -7.95 -4.90 -5.56
CA GLN A 145 -7.57 -5.55 -6.80
C GLN A 145 -6.14 -6.10 -6.69
N LEU A 146 -5.94 -7.31 -7.19
CA LEU A 146 -4.61 -7.90 -7.29
C LEU A 146 -3.83 -7.28 -8.45
N SER A 147 -2.49 -7.35 -8.37
CA SER A 147 -1.62 -6.97 -9.48
C SER A 147 -1.90 -7.85 -10.70
N ARG A 148 -1.84 -7.26 -11.91
CA ARG A 148 -2.02 -8.01 -13.16
C ARG A 148 -0.95 -9.09 -13.40
N GLY A 149 0.15 -9.08 -12.66
CA GLY A 149 1.23 -10.07 -12.76
C GLY A 149 0.77 -11.50 -12.43
N VAL A 150 -0.30 -11.67 -11.65
CA VAL A 150 -0.91 -12.99 -11.42
C VAL A 150 -1.29 -13.66 -12.74
N GLU A 151 -1.69 -12.88 -13.75
CA GLU A 151 -2.14 -13.39 -15.04
C GLU A 151 -1.02 -13.88 -15.95
N ALA A 152 0.23 -13.49 -15.69
CA ALA A 152 1.38 -13.96 -16.46
C ALA A 152 1.96 -15.28 -15.91
N ARG A 153 1.57 -15.70 -14.69
CA ARG A 153 2.10 -16.91 -14.06
C ARG A 153 1.46 -18.17 -14.63
N THR A 154 2.20 -19.27 -14.61
CA THR A 154 1.65 -20.61 -14.91
C THR A 154 0.62 -21.01 -13.87
N ASN A 155 0.95 -20.87 -12.57
CA ASN A 155 -0.01 -21.00 -11.49
C ASN A 155 -0.72 -19.66 -11.28
N LYS A 156 -2.03 -19.63 -11.53
CA LYS A 156 -2.90 -18.43 -11.39
C LYS A 156 -3.45 -18.22 -9.98
N ARG A 157 -3.10 -19.09 -9.02
CA ARG A 157 -3.55 -18.95 -7.64
C ARG A 157 -2.93 -17.68 -7.01
N PRO A 158 -3.75 -16.82 -6.39
CA PRO A 158 -3.27 -15.63 -5.70
C PRO A 158 -2.35 -15.97 -4.54
N MET A 159 -1.38 -15.12 -4.30
CA MET A 159 -0.44 -15.16 -3.19
C MET A 159 -0.27 -13.77 -2.58
N MET A 160 0.28 -13.71 -1.36
CA MET A 160 0.46 -12.47 -0.61
C MET A 160 1.18 -11.37 -1.40
N SER A 161 2.16 -11.74 -2.23
CA SER A 161 2.87 -10.78 -3.09
C SER A 161 1.99 -10.15 -4.18
N ASP A 162 0.84 -10.74 -4.53
CA ASP A 162 -0.06 -10.19 -5.55
C ASP A 162 -0.92 -9.04 -5.04
N LEU A 163 -1.05 -8.84 -3.73
CA LEU A 163 -1.85 -7.75 -3.12
C LEU A 163 -1.31 -6.35 -3.35
N ARG A 164 -0.26 -6.24 -4.17
CA ARG A 164 0.50 -5.03 -4.49
C ARG A 164 1.36 -4.59 -3.29
N GLU A 165 2.65 -4.40 -3.59
CA GLU A 165 3.67 -3.69 -2.80
C GLU A 165 4.19 -4.35 -1.51
N SER A 166 4.45 -5.66 -1.53
CA SER A 166 5.38 -6.24 -0.55
C SER A 166 6.75 -6.48 -1.17
N GLY A 167 7.62 -5.47 -1.05
CA GLY A 167 9.04 -5.57 -1.32
C GLY A 167 9.72 -6.46 -0.28
N CYS A 168 10.69 -7.27 -0.67
CA CYS A 168 11.44 -8.09 0.27
C CYS A 168 12.95 -8.01 0.02
N LEU A 169 13.73 -8.17 1.09
CA LEU A 169 15.18 -8.08 1.09
C LEU A 169 15.80 -9.46 1.30
N THR A 170 16.99 -9.67 0.78
CA THR A 170 17.77 -10.91 1.06
C THR A 170 18.19 -10.99 2.52
N GLY A 171 18.32 -12.21 3.03
CA GLY A 171 18.55 -12.44 4.48
C GLY A 171 19.86 -11.89 5.04
N ASP A 172 20.89 -11.70 4.21
CA ASP A 172 22.18 -11.09 4.58
C ASP A 172 22.11 -9.56 4.67
N THR A 173 21.01 -8.95 4.25
CA THR A 173 20.82 -7.49 4.32
C THR A 173 20.96 -7.01 5.77
N LEU A 174 21.88 -6.06 6.00
CA LEU A 174 22.23 -5.60 7.34
C LEU A 174 21.30 -4.49 7.80
N ILE A 175 20.66 -4.71 8.95
CA ILE A 175 19.87 -3.72 9.67
C ILE A 175 20.72 -3.15 10.81
N THR A 176 20.78 -1.83 10.91
CA THR A 176 21.47 -1.14 12.00
C THR A 176 20.50 -0.94 13.16
N LEU A 177 20.76 -1.59 14.29
CA LEU A 177 19.96 -1.43 15.50
C LEU A 177 20.25 -0.07 16.13
N ALA A 178 19.21 0.76 16.30
CA ALA A 178 19.37 2.15 16.73
C ALA A 178 19.88 2.30 18.17
N GLU A 179 19.68 1.30 19.03
CA GLU A 179 20.14 1.34 20.43
C GLU A 179 21.61 1.03 20.60
N SER A 180 22.16 0.13 19.78
CA SER A 180 23.54 -0.36 19.93
C SER A 180 24.47 0.10 18.82
N GLY A 181 23.93 0.61 17.70
CA GLY A 181 24.67 0.82 16.46
C GLY A 181 25.13 -0.48 15.79
N ARG A 182 24.80 -1.64 16.36
CA ARG A 182 25.21 -2.96 15.83
C ARG A 182 24.45 -3.24 14.54
N ARG A 183 25.19 -3.72 13.53
CA ARG A 183 24.64 -4.18 12.25
C ARG A 183 24.43 -5.67 12.30
N VAL A 184 23.20 -6.11 12.05
CA VAL A 184 22.83 -7.53 12.07
C VAL A 184 22.08 -7.90 10.79
N PRO A 185 22.29 -9.09 10.22
CA PRO A 185 21.50 -9.55 9.08
C PRO A 185 20.02 -9.66 9.43
N ILE A 186 19.13 -9.23 8.54
CA ILE A 186 17.67 -9.25 8.76
C ILE A 186 17.15 -10.64 9.14
N ARG A 187 17.76 -11.72 8.60
CA ARG A 187 17.39 -13.10 8.96
C ARG A 187 17.55 -13.41 10.45
N THR A 188 18.48 -12.75 11.15
CA THR A 188 18.73 -12.97 12.58
C THR A 188 17.70 -12.30 13.48
N LEU A 189 16.92 -11.36 12.93
CA LEU A 189 15.86 -10.65 13.62
C LEU A 189 14.51 -11.38 13.54
N VAL A 190 14.43 -12.45 12.75
CA VAL A 190 13.21 -13.27 12.65
C VAL A 190 12.89 -13.89 14.01
N GLY A 191 11.64 -13.74 14.45
CA GLY A 191 11.20 -14.18 15.77
C GLY A 191 11.46 -13.18 16.91
N GLN A 192 12.22 -12.11 16.66
CA GLN A 192 12.35 -11.00 17.60
C GLN A 192 11.23 -9.97 17.37
N SER A 193 10.84 -9.28 18.43
CA SER A 193 9.82 -8.24 18.40
C SER A 193 10.29 -6.98 19.11
N ASN A 194 9.72 -5.84 18.70
CA ASN A 194 9.91 -4.52 19.32
C ASN A 194 11.38 -4.08 19.47
N PHE A 195 12.18 -4.26 18.43
CA PHE A 195 13.59 -3.83 18.43
C PHE A 195 13.73 -2.49 17.69
N ALA A 196 14.65 -1.65 18.16
CA ALA A 196 14.82 -0.32 17.59
C ALA A 196 15.68 -0.31 16.33
N VAL A 197 15.20 0.36 15.28
CA VAL A 197 15.89 0.56 13.99
C VAL A 197 15.88 2.04 13.63
N TRP A 198 16.68 2.40 12.62
CA TRP A 198 16.65 3.72 12.02
C TRP A 198 15.60 3.78 10.92
N ALA A 199 14.78 4.82 10.91
CA ALA A 199 13.81 5.12 9.87
C ALA A 199 13.90 6.59 9.47
N LEU A 200 13.49 6.92 8.25
CA LEU A 200 13.34 8.27 7.76
C LEU A 200 11.97 8.81 8.17
N ASN A 201 11.96 9.88 8.95
CA ASN A 201 10.77 10.71 9.11
C ASN A 201 10.64 11.58 7.85
N GLU A 202 9.62 11.33 7.04
CA GLU A 202 9.43 12.03 5.76
C GLU A 202 9.01 13.50 5.95
N GLU A 203 8.38 13.84 7.07
CA GLU A 203 7.96 15.21 7.37
C GLU A 203 9.16 16.08 7.77
N THR A 204 10.07 15.56 8.58
CA THR A 204 11.26 16.29 9.04
C THR A 204 12.44 16.11 8.09
N GLY A 205 12.47 15.04 7.30
CA GLY A 205 13.59 14.63 6.46
C GLY A 205 14.79 14.09 7.24
N ARG A 206 14.61 13.73 8.51
CA ARG A 206 15.66 13.25 9.42
C ARG A 206 15.57 11.75 9.65
N ILE A 207 16.70 11.16 10.00
CA ILE A 207 16.76 9.77 10.42
C ILE A 207 16.49 9.70 11.93
N GLU A 208 15.40 9.05 12.29
CA GLU A 208 14.89 8.98 13.66
C GLU A 208 14.79 7.52 14.12
N LYS A 209 14.79 7.32 15.44
CA LYS A 209 14.64 6.00 16.06
C LYS A 209 13.20 5.55 15.90
N ALA A 210 12.99 4.40 15.28
CA ALA A 210 11.68 3.76 15.17
C ALA A 210 11.71 2.34 15.74
N ILE A 211 10.56 1.85 16.20
CA ILE A 211 10.44 0.50 16.77
C ILE A 211 9.94 -0.45 15.69
N ALA A 212 10.79 -1.39 15.28
CA ALA A 212 10.38 -2.49 14.42
C ALA A 212 9.59 -3.51 15.25
N SER A 213 8.33 -3.72 14.88
CA SER A 213 7.45 -4.66 15.56
C SER A 213 7.88 -6.13 15.38
N ARG A 214 8.40 -6.49 14.19
CA ARG A 214 8.88 -7.84 13.86
C ARG A 214 9.67 -7.87 12.54
N ALA A 215 10.47 -8.92 12.35
CA ALA A 215 11.00 -9.38 11.06
C ALA A 215 10.52 -10.81 10.76
N PHE A 216 10.35 -11.16 9.48
CA PHE A 216 9.81 -12.46 9.06
C PHE A 216 10.33 -12.88 7.68
N SER A 217 10.36 -14.20 7.43
CA SER A 217 10.60 -14.76 6.10
C SER A 217 9.33 -14.68 5.27
N THR A 218 9.46 -14.34 3.99
CA THR A 218 8.37 -14.25 3.01
C THR A 218 8.49 -15.30 1.90
N GLY A 219 9.38 -16.28 2.09
CA GLY A 219 9.62 -17.38 1.16
C GLY A 219 10.75 -17.10 0.17
N ILE A 220 10.81 -17.93 -0.88
CA ILE A 220 11.86 -17.92 -1.89
C ILE A 220 11.38 -17.13 -3.11
N LYS A 221 12.10 -16.07 -3.49
CA LYS A 221 11.72 -15.16 -4.60
C LYS A 221 12.92 -14.78 -5.46
N PRO A 222 12.72 -14.43 -6.75
CA PRO A 222 13.76 -13.82 -7.56
C PRO A 222 14.22 -12.47 -6.98
N VAL A 223 15.53 -12.25 -6.94
CA VAL A 223 16.16 -11.06 -6.38
C VAL A 223 17.08 -10.39 -7.38
N PHE A 224 17.27 -9.09 -7.20
CA PHE A 224 18.13 -8.24 -8.01
C PHE A 224 19.13 -7.54 -7.09
N GLN A 225 20.38 -7.44 -7.54
CA GLN A 225 21.42 -6.67 -6.87
C GLN A 225 21.46 -5.26 -7.43
N LEU A 226 21.20 -4.28 -6.57
CA LEU A 226 21.40 -2.86 -6.86
C LEU A 226 22.75 -2.42 -6.28
N MET A 227 23.56 -1.74 -7.09
CA MET A 227 24.81 -1.12 -6.64
C MET A 227 24.81 0.38 -6.90
N THR A 228 25.30 1.15 -5.93
CA THR A 228 25.45 2.60 -6.04
C THR A 228 26.90 2.99 -6.31
N ARG A 229 27.11 4.21 -6.84
CA ARG A 229 28.43 4.77 -7.18
C ARG A 229 29.38 4.88 -5.98
N LEU A 230 28.88 5.10 -4.77
CA LEU A 230 29.65 5.07 -3.52
C LEU A 230 29.90 3.65 -2.99
N GLY A 231 29.52 2.62 -3.76
CA GLY A 231 29.79 1.21 -3.48
C GLY A 231 28.81 0.58 -2.49
N ARG A 232 27.65 1.18 -2.23
CA ARG A 232 26.59 0.51 -1.46
C ARG A 232 25.91 -0.55 -2.32
N ARG A 233 25.53 -1.66 -1.69
CA ARG A 233 24.90 -2.80 -2.34
C ARG A 233 23.72 -3.29 -1.53
N ILE A 234 22.65 -3.65 -2.20
CA ILE A 234 21.49 -4.28 -1.59
C ILE A 234 20.86 -5.24 -2.58
N ARG A 235 20.36 -6.37 -2.08
CA ARG A 235 19.67 -7.36 -2.89
C ARG A 235 18.22 -7.44 -2.43
N ALA A 236 17.31 -7.21 -3.36
CA ALA A 236 15.88 -7.09 -3.08
C ALA A 236 15.04 -7.66 -4.22
N THR A 237 13.76 -7.92 -3.97
CA THR A 237 12.81 -8.30 -5.03
C THR A 237 12.55 -7.12 -5.97
N ALA A 238 12.17 -7.42 -7.23
CA ALA A 238 11.86 -6.41 -8.25
C ALA A 238 10.88 -5.32 -7.79
N ASN A 239 9.90 -5.70 -6.98
CA ASN A 239 8.86 -4.80 -6.47
C ASN A 239 9.27 -4.05 -5.19
N HIS A 240 10.51 -4.15 -4.71
CA HIS A 240 10.92 -3.45 -3.50
C HIS A 240 11.06 -1.95 -3.74
N PRO A 241 10.37 -1.08 -2.97
CA PRO A 241 10.49 0.36 -3.12
C PRO A 241 11.78 0.90 -2.50
N PHE A 242 12.41 1.87 -3.17
CA PHE A 242 13.59 2.60 -2.70
C PHE A 242 13.29 4.09 -2.65
N ARG A 243 13.77 4.79 -1.62
CA ARG A 243 13.56 6.23 -1.53
C ARG A 243 14.37 6.93 -2.63
N THR A 244 13.71 7.57 -3.58
CA THR A 244 14.30 8.51 -4.53
C THR A 244 13.88 9.94 -4.18
N LEU A 245 14.36 10.91 -4.96
CA LEU A 245 13.97 12.31 -4.81
C LEU A 245 12.48 12.54 -5.06
N GLU A 246 11.91 11.76 -5.96
CA GLU A 246 10.54 11.94 -6.48
C GLU A 246 9.53 11.03 -5.78
N GLY A 247 9.99 10.02 -5.04
CA GLY A 247 9.06 9.07 -4.42
C GLY A 247 9.71 7.80 -3.90
N TRP A 248 8.98 6.71 -4.05
CA TRP A 248 9.35 5.36 -3.64
C TRP A 248 9.18 4.39 -4.82
N PRO A 249 9.89 4.60 -5.94
CA PRO A 249 9.77 3.72 -7.10
C PRO A 249 10.28 2.32 -6.76
N ARG A 250 9.73 1.33 -7.46
CA ARG A 250 10.16 -0.07 -7.33
C ARG A 250 11.54 -0.27 -7.94
N LEU A 251 12.25 -1.30 -7.48
CA LEU A 251 13.55 -1.67 -8.04
C LEU A 251 13.50 -1.85 -9.56
N ASP A 252 12.46 -2.48 -10.10
CA ASP A 252 12.28 -2.71 -11.54
C ASP A 252 11.85 -1.47 -12.34
N GLU A 253 11.50 -0.39 -11.67
CA GLU A 253 11.20 0.92 -12.27
C GLU A 253 12.41 1.87 -12.23
N LEU A 254 13.44 1.54 -11.43
CA LEU A 254 14.67 2.34 -11.33
C LEU A 254 15.52 2.22 -12.59
N GLN A 255 16.09 3.35 -13.00
CA GLN A 255 17.01 3.42 -14.13
C GLN A 255 18.45 3.66 -13.66
N LEU A 256 19.42 3.26 -14.47
CA LEU A 256 20.81 3.65 -14.24
C LEU A 256 20.94 5.17 -14.29
N GLY A 257 21.70 5.75 -13.35
CA GLY A 257 21.76 7.19 -13.18
C GLY A 257 20.71 7.77 -12.21
N SER A 258 19.63 7.04 -11.92
CA SER A 258 18.68 7.43 -10.86
C SER A 258 19.39 7.46 -9.50
N ARG A 259 18.91 8.29 -8.58
CA ARG A 259 19.52 8.47 -7.26
C ARG A 259 18.62 7.99 -6.14
N ILE A 260 19.18 7.21 -5.21
CA ILE A 260 18.49 6.69 -4.03
C ILE A 260 19.05 7.28 -2.74
N ALA A 261 18.22 7.31 -1.71
CA ALA A 261 18.57 7.84 -0.41
C ALA A 261 19.44 6.84 0.37
N LEU A 262 20.62 7.32 0.74
CA LEU A 262 21.54 6.71 1.68
C LEU A 262 21.56 7.51 2.98
N ILE A 263 21.98 6.87 4.07
CA ILE A 263 22.29 7.59 5.31
C ILE A 263 23.79 7.92 5.42
N ALA A 264 24.10 9.02 6.11
CA ALA A 264 25.46 9.48 6.36
C ALA A 264 26.34 8.39 6.98
N SER A 265 27.53 8.19 6.44
CA SER A 265 28.52 7.27 7.00
C SER A 265 29.16 7.77 8.30
N HIS A 266 28.57 8.71 9.06
CA HIS A 266 29.08 9.10 10.38
C HIS A 266 28.92 7.97 11.44
N LEU A 267 28.26 6.86 11.09
CA LEU A 267 28.31 5.59 11.81
C LEU A 267 29.54 4.72 11.44
N GLU A 268 30.35 5.12 10.45
CA GLU A 268 31.53 4.39 9.99
C GLU A 268 32.75 5.31 10.11
N ASN A 269 33.60 5.07 11.12
CA ASN A 269 34.91 5.70 11.33
C ASN A 269 35.81 5.61 10.06
N ARG A 270 35.60 6.49 9.07
CA ARG A 270 36.41 6.61 7.86
C ARG A 270 36.83 8.05 7.66
N PRO A 271 38.08 8.31 7.25
CA PRO A 271 38.60 9.66 7.07
C PRO A 271 37.71 10.47 6.11
N PRO A 272 37.54 11.78 6.37
CA PRO A 272 36.68 12.63 5.58
C PRO A 272 37.22 12.77 4.16
N SER A 273 36.43 12.33 3.17
CA SER A 273 36.65 12.70 1.78
C SER A 273 35.89 14.02 1.49
N THR A 274 36.52 14.91 0.74
CA THR A 274 36.07 16.27 0.40
C THR A 274 34.75 16.35 -0.39
N ASN A 275 34.13 15.22 -0.71
CA ASN A 275 32.87 15.12 -1.46
C ASN A 275 31.64 14.71 -0.62
N ARG A 276 31.75 14.63 0.72
CA ARG A 276 30.59 14.28 1.58
C ARG A 276 29.69 15.49 1.83
N GLY A 277 28.46 15.44 1.31
CA GLY A 277 27.37 16.36 1.70
C GLY A 277 26.97 17.34 0.61
N MET A 278 27.01 16.92 -0.66
CA MET A 278 26.52 17.75 -1.75
C MET A 278 25.04 17.50 -2.04
N VAL A 279 24.22 18.55 -2.01
CA VAL A 279 22.86 18.62 -2.56
C VAL A 279 22.99 18.74 -4.09
N PRO A 280 22.54 17.75 -4.87
CA PRO A 280 22.72 17.75 -6.31
C PRO A 280 22.05 18.94 -7.02
N SER A 281 22.60 19.39 -8.16
CA SER A 281 22.07 20.54 -8.90
C SER A 281 20.60 20.38 -9.28
N ASN A 282 20.22 19.22 -9.78
CA ASN A 282 18.84 18.87 -10.08
C ASN A 282 17.91 18.81 -8.86
N VAL A 283 18.45 18.80 -7.63
CA VAL A 283 17.69 18.74 -6.38
C VAL A 283 17.44 20.12 -5.82
N TRP A 284 18.46 20.98 -5.77
CA TRP A 284 18.27 22.31 -5.18
C TRP A 284 17.69 23.33 -6.18
N GLN A 285 17.96 23.18 -7.48
CA GLN A 285 17.48 24.12 -8.50
C GLN A 285 15.95 24.25 -8.56
N PRO A 286 15.16 23.15 -8.54
CA PRO A 286 13.70 23.26 -8.58
C PRO A 286 13.11 23.98 -7.37
N HIS A 287 13.85 24.11 -6.26
CA HIS A 287 13.42 24.83 -5.07
C HIS A 287 14.01 26.24 -4.97
N ALA A 288 15.21 26.47 -5.53
CA ALA A 288 15.84 27.78 -5.54
C ALA A 288 15.31 28.69 -6.65
N LEU A 289 15.19 28.19 -7.89
CA LEU A 289 14.86 29.01 -9.05
C LEU A 289 13.45 29.62 -8.96
N PRO A 290 12.39 28.86 -8.59
CA PRO A 290 11.08 29.47 -8.37
C PRO A 290 11.08 30.46 -7.20
N ALA A 291 11.75 30.14 -6.09
CA ALA A 291 11.83 31.02 -4.93
C ALA A 291 12.54 32.36 -5.26
N MET A 292 13.57 32.32 -6.11
CA MET A 292 14.21 33.52 -6.64
C MET A 292 13.27 34.35 -7.49
N GLN A 293 12.50 33.72 -8.39
CA GLN A 293 11.54 34.39 -9.26
C GLN A 293 10.43 35.06 -8.44
N THR A 294 9.87 34.38 -7.44
CA THR A 294 8.88 34.94 -6.52
C THR A 294 9.39 36.18 -5.79
N ARG A 295 10.69 36.24 -5.49
CA ARG A 295 11.33 37.39 -4.82
C ARG A 295 11.84 38.46 -5.78
N GLY A 296 11.71 38.27 -7.09
CA GLY A 296 12.31 39.17 -8.09
C GLY A 296 13.83 39.24 -8.01
N LEU A 297 14.49 38.23 -7.41
CA LEU A 297 15.94 38.19 -7.27
C LEU A 297 16.57 37.68 -8.56
N THR A 298 17.44 38.51 -9.13
CA THR A 298 18.32 38.06 -10.22
C THR A 298 19.46 37.18 -9.66
N GLN A 299 20.02 36.30 -10.51
CA GLN A 299 21.14 35.44 -10.13
C GLN A 299 22.33 36.25 -9.57
N ARG A 300 22.62 37.39 -10.19
CA ARG A 300 23.67 38.31 -9.76
C ARG A 300 23.43 38.87 -8.36
N GLN A 301 22.19 39.24 -8.04
CA GLN A 301 21.82 39.72 -6.70
C GLN A 301 21.93 38.62 -5.65
N MET A 302 21.56 37.38 -5.99
CA MET A 302 21.74 36.24 -5.10
C MET A 302 23.22 35.94 -4.82
N HIS A 303 24.08 35.90 -5.85
CA HIS A 303 25.52 35.67 -5.68
C HIS A 303 26.20 36.76 -4.85
N SER A 304 25.78 38.02 -5.04
CA SER A 304 26.20 39.16 -4.21
C SER A 304 25.83 38.97 -2.75
N GLN A 305 24.59 38.57 -2.45
CA GLN A 305 24.13 38.30 -1.07
C GLN A 305 24.82 37.07 -0.44
N LEU A 306 25.29 36.11 -1.25
CA LEU A 306 26.08 34.97 -0.81
C LEU A 306 27.57 35.29 -0.62
N GLY A 307 28.04 36.49 -0.99
CA GLY A 307 29.45 36.87 -0.90
C GLY A 307 30.36 36.03 -1.80
N THR A 308 29.83 35.49 -2.91
CA THR A 308 30.59 34.70 -3.89
C THR A 308 30.84 35.51 -5.16
N ALA A 309 32.01 35.37 -5.77
CA ALA A 309 32.31 36.00 -7.06
C ALA A 309 31.28 35.58 -8.14
N ASP A 310 30.88 36.52 -8.98
CA ASP A 310 29.86 36.35 -10.01
C ASP A 310 30.41 35.47 -11.15
N LEU A 311 30.12 34.16 -11.10
CA LEU A 311 30.64 33.14 -12.03
C LEU A 311 29.65 32.82 -13.17
N GLY A 312 28.61 33.64 -13.38
CA GLY A 312 27.59 33.41 -14.40
C GLY A 312 26.73 32.17 -14.13
N THR A 313 26.32 31.44 -15.18
CA THR A 313 25.45 30.25 -15.08
C THR A 313 26.16 28.94 -14.72
N GLN A 314 27.51 28.93 -14.69
CA GLN A 314 28.30 27.73 -14.37
C GLN A 314 28.07 27.13 -12.96
N PRO A 315 27.85 27.92 -11.88
CA PRO A 315 27.62 27.39 -10.54
C PRO A 315 26.33 26.56 -10.43
N TYR A 316 25.36 26.81 -11.32
CA TYR A 316 24.07 26.15 -11.26
C TYR A 316 24.17 24.69 -11.69
N ARG A 317 25.10 24.31 -12.56
CA ARG A 317 25.30 22.90 -12.95
C ARG A 317 25.99 22.05 -11.87
N GLN A 318 26.50 22.68 -10.81
CA GLN A 318 27.28 22.01 -9.77
C GLN A 318 26.41 21.63 -8.56
N ASN A 319 26.78 20.52 -7.92
CA ASN A 319 26.18 20.13 -6.66
C ASN A 319 26.65 21.11 -5.55
N LEU A 320 25.78 21.49 -4.63
CA LEU A 320 26.10 22.41 -3.53
C LEU A 320 26.46 21.64 -2.28
N SER A 321 27.52 22.01 -1.55
CA SER A 321 27.67 21.54 -0.17
C SER A 321 26.45 21.94 0.68
N ARG A 322 26.11 21.17 1.73
CA ARG A 322 24.97 21.47 2.61
C ARG A 322 25.02 22.88 3.22
N GLU A 323 26.19 23.32 3.65
CA GLU A 323 26.39 24.67 4.15
C GLU A 323 26.04 25.71 3.08
N ARG A 324 26.49 25.49 1.83
CA ARG A 324 26.17 26.37 0.71
C ARG A 324 24.70 26.28 0.32
N ALA A 325 24.08 25.10 0.34
CA ALA A 325 22.66 24.90 0.10
C ALA A 325 21.80 25.60 1.17
N TYR A 326 22.21 25.57 2.44
CA TYR A 326 21.55 26.29 3.53
C TYR A 326 21.68 27.80 3.35
N ARG A 327 22.87 28.30 3.00
CA ARG A 327 23.06 29.72 2.69
C ARG A 327 22.21 30.17 1.50
N VAL A 328 22.17 29.37 0.45
CA VAL A 328 21.29 29.58 -0.72
C VAL A 328 19.83 29.60 -0.28
N ALA A 329 19.39 28.63 0.52
CA ALA A 329 18.02 28.55 1.05
C ALA A 329 17.61 29.80 1.84
N THR A 330 18.51 30.29 2.70
CA THR A 330 18.30 31.52 3.49
C THR A 330 18.19 32.74 2.58
N VAL A 331 19.08 32.85 1.58
CA VAL A 331 19.09 33.97 0.63
C VAL A 331 17.88 33.96 -0.28
N VAL A 332 17.38 32.79 -0.72
CA VAL A 332 16.17 32.70 -1.55
C VAL A 332 14.89 32.58 -0.74
N GLN A 333 14.99 32.41 0.59
CA GLN A 333 13.88 32.11 1.49
C GLN A 333 13.04 30.91 1.01
N SER A 334 13.72 29.79 0.70
CA SER A 334 13.08 28.53 0.32
C SER A 334 13.08 27.56 1.50
N PRO A 335 11.94 27.35 2.19
CA PRO A 335 11.82 26.37 3.27
C PRO A 335 12.18 24.95 2.81
N GLN A 336 11.80 24.59 1.58
CA GLN A 336 12.07 23.28 0.99
C GLN A 336 13.57 23.06 0.79
N LEU A 337 14.29 24.09 0.32
CA LEU A 337 15.74 23.99 0.18
C LEU A 337 16.46 23.99 1.54
N ALA A 338 15.94 24.72 2.52
CA ALA A 338 16.47 24.71 3.88
C ALA A 338 16.31 23.32 4.53
N GLN A 339 15.19 22.65 4.27
CA GLN A 339 14.95 21.28 4.71
C GLN A 339 15.91 20.29 4.05
N LEU A 340 16.12 20.40 2.72
CA LEU A 340 17.09 19.58 1.99
C LEU A 340 18.53 19.77 2.48
N ALA A 341 18.91 21.00 2.83
CA ALA A 341 20.24 21.30 3.38
C ALA A 341 20.47 20.68 4.77
N ASN A 342 19.39 20.49 5.55
CA ASN A 342 19.41 19.96 6.91
C ASN A 342 19.00 18.47 7.05
N SER A 343 18.55 17.82 5.96
CA SER A 343 18.12 16.40 5.95
C SER A 343 19.30 15.46 6.16
N ASP A 344 19.21 14.33 6.86
CA ASP A 344 20.34 13.39 7.06
C ASP A 344 20.68 12.52 5.83
N LEU A 345 19.94 12.69 4.73
CA LEU A 345 20.02 11.85 3.55
C LEU A 345 21.12 12.25 2.56
N TYR A 346 21.68 11.25 1.89
CA TYR A 346 22.64 11.36 0.81
C TYR A 346 22.06 10.73 -0.45
N TRP A 347 22.06 11.46 -1.56
CA TRP A 347 21.51 10.97 -2.82
C TRP A 347 22.62 10.41 -3.71
N ASP A 348 22.75 9.09 -3.72
CA ASP A 348 23.75 8.41 -4.51
C ASP A 348 23.17 7.72 -5.73
N GLU A 349 23.96 7.68 -6.78
CA GLU A 349 23.56 7.23 -8.10
C GLU A 349 23.67 5.72 -8.23
N ILE A 350 22.67 5.13 -8.85
CA ILE A 350 22.65 3.71 -9.21
C ILE A 350 23.54 3.51 -10.43
N ILE A 351 24.52 2.62 -10.29
CA ILE A 351 25.46 2.27 -11.37
C ILE A 351 25.19 0.88 -11.95
N SER A 352 24.50 0.00 -11.21
CA SER A 352 24.06 -1.29 -11.75
C SER A 352 22.82 -1.82 -11.03
N ILE A 353 21.98 -2.52 -11.80
CA ILE A 353 20.87 -3.34 -11.32
C ILE A 353 20.93 -4.64 -12.12
N GLU A 354 21.22 -5.75 -11.45
CA GLU A 354 21.44 -7.04 -12.11
C GLU A 354 20.62 -8.15 -11.43
N SER A 355 20.14 -9.12 -12.21
CA SER A 355 19.49 -10.30 -11.64
C SER A 355 20.49 -11.09 -10.79
N ALA A 356 20.11 -11.43 -9.56
CA ALA A 356 20.95 -12.08 -8.56
C ALA A 356 20.42 -13.47 -8.16
N GLY A 357 19.58 -14.08 -9.00
CA GLY A 357 19.05 -15.43 -8.77
C GLY A 357 17.79 -15.45 -7.92
N ILE A 358 17.54 -16.59 -7.27
CA ILE A 358 16.34 -16.82 -6.45
C ILE A 358 16.81 -17.20 -5.04
N GLU A 359 16.36 -16.46 -4.04
CA GLU A 359 16.79 -16.62 -2.65
C GLU A 359 15.62 -16.51 -1.68
N GLU A 360 15.81 -17.01 -0.46
CA GLU A 360 14.90 -16.73 0.64
C GLU A 360 14.96 -15.24 1.00
N VAL A 361 13.80 -14.59 1.01
CA VAL A 361 13.66 -13.15 1.23
C VAL A 361 12.84 -12.85 2.47
N PHE A 362 13.16 -11.74 3.09
CA PHE A 362 12.69 -11.32 4.39
C PHE A 362 12.13 -9.91 4.30
N ASP A 363 11.27 -9.58 5.25
CA ASP A 363 10.76 -8.23 5.42
C ASP A 363 10.67 -7.88 6.90
N LEU A 364 10.61 -6.58 7.18
CA LEU A 364 10.60 -6.00 8.50
C LEU A 364 9.49 -4.95 8.59
N THR A 365 8.79 -4.92 9.73
CA THR A 365 7.67 -4.01 9.94
C THR A 365 8.01 -2.94 10.97
N VAL A 366 8.19 -1.70 10.50
CA VAL A 366 8.24 -0.49 11.34
C VAL A 366 6.87 0.22 11.32
N PRO A 367 6.06 0.17 12.39
CA PRO A 367 4.85 0.98 12.51
C PRO A 367 5.23 2.47 12.58
N GLY A 368 4.48 3.35 11.89
CA GLY A 368 4.74 4.80 11.92
C GLY A 368 5.23 5.31 10.57
N ASP A 369 6.55 5.44 10.39
CA ASP A 369 7.15 5.99 9.16
C ASP A 369 7.14 5.02 7.96
N HIS A 370 6.82 3.75 8.20
CA HIS A 370 6.72 2.70 7.19
C HIS A 370 7.96 2.51 6.30
N ASN A 371 9.11 2.86 6.82
CA ASN A 371 10.39 2.63 6.17
C ASN A 371 11.46 2.32 7.22
N PHE A 372 12.60 1.83 6.76
CA PHE A 372 13.76 1.58 7.60
C PHE A 372 15.04 1.67 6.79
N VAL A 373 16.16 1.69 7.50
CA VAL A 373 17.49 1.68 6.90
C VAL A 373 18.04 0.25 6.81
N ALA A 374 18.38 -0.16 5.60
CA ALA A 374 18.94 -1.46 5.27
C ALA A 374 20.21 -1.28 4.41
N ASN A 375 21.35 -1.86 4.82
CA ASN A 375 22.65 -1.62 4.15
C ASN A 375 22.99 -0.14 3.95
N ASN A 376 22.55 0.72 4.87
CA ASN A 376 22.66 2.18 4.80
C ASN A 376 21.85 2.84 3.67
N ILE A 377 20.89 2.13 3.09
CA ILE A 377 19.93 2.59 2.08
C ILE A 377 18.56 2.68 2.76
N VAL A 378 17.77 3.72 2.46
CA VAL A 378 16.41 3.85 2.97
C VAL A 378 15.45 3.07 2.08
N VAL A 379 14.70 2.14 2.68
CA VAL A 379 13.81 1.19 2.00
C VAL A 379 12.44 1.16 2.68
N HIS A 380 11.37 0.90 1.91
CA HIS A 380 9.99 0.94 2.42
C HIS A 380 9.54 -0.42 3.00
N ASN A 381 8.60 -0.41 3.94
CA ASN A 381 7.91 -1.59 4.46
C ASN A 381 6.93 -2.20 3.43
N SER A 382 6.46 -3.41 3.68
CA SER A 382 5.28 -3.95 2.99
C SER A 382 3.93 -3.43 3.54
N ILE A 383 2.97 -3.10 2.65
CA ILE A 383 1.60 -2.65 2.99
C ILE A 383 0.75 -3.75 3.64
N GLU A 384 1.11 -5.02 3.42
CA GLU A 384 0.40 -6.21 3.89
C GLU A 384 0.09 -6.22 5.40
N GLN A 385 0.80 -5.43 6.21
CA GLN A 385 0.80 -5.55 7.66
C GLN A 385 -0.44 -4.98 8.35
N ASP A 386 -1.08 -3.93 7.86
CA ASP A 386 -2.16 -3.24 8.60
C ASP A 386 -3.47 -4.02 8.67
N ALA A 387 -3.68 -4.96 7.73
CA ALA A 387 -4.83 -5.86 7.74
C ALA A 387 -4.73 -6.92 8.86
N ASP A 388 -5.84 -7.16 9.57
CA ASP A 388 -5.92 -8.28 10.53
C ASP A 388 -6.19 -9.62 9.84
N LEU A 389 -6.96 -9.57 8.75
CA LEU A 389 -7.39 -10.70 7.96
C LEU A 389 -7.17 -10.38 6.48
N ILE A 390 -6.66 -11.34 5.73
CA ILE A 390 -6.54 -11.25 4.28
C ILE A 390 -7.17 -12.49 3.67
N VAL A 391 -8.18 -12.26 2.82
CA VAL A 391 -8.93 -13.29 2.12
C VAL A 391 -8.72 -13.10 0.63
N MET A 392 -8.28 -14.15 -0.05
CA MET A 392 -8.14 -14.20 -1.50
C MET A 392 -9.19 -15.12 -2.09
N LEU A 393 -9.69 -14.76 -3.27
CA LEU A 393 -10.65 -15.57 -4.00
C LEU A 393 -9.97 -16.16 -5.22
N TYR A 394 -10.16 -17.46 -5.44
CA TYR A 394 -9.69 -18.15 -6.63
C TYR A 394 -10.76 -19.08 -7.20
N ARG A 395 -10.86 -19.14 -8.52
CA ARG A 395 -11.75 -20.04 -9.26
C ARG A 395 -10.94 -20.68 -10.37
N ASP A 396 -10.70 -21.97 -10.28
CA ASP A 396 -9.92 -22.70 -11.27
C ASP A 396 -10.63 -22.71 -12.64
N GLU A 397 -11.96 -22.86 -12.64
CA GLU A 397 -12.78 -22.88 -13.86
C GLU A 397 -12.68 -21.63 -14.73
N TYR A 398 -12.23 -20.50 -14.16
CA TYR A 398 -12.02 -19.27 -14.91
C TYR A 398 -10.80 -19.37 -15.84
N TYR A 399 -9.79 -20.14 -15.44
CA TYR A 399 -8.55 -20.34 -16.19
C TYR A 399 -8.53 -21.68 -16.93
N ASN A 400 -9.19 -22.69 -16.38
CA ASN A 400 -9.24 -24.05 -16.87
C ASN A 400 -10.72 -24.50 -17.04
N PRO A 401 -11.35 -24.25 -18.20
CA PRO A 401 -12.78 -24.52 -18.39
C PRO A 401 -13.20 -25.98 -18.18
N ASP A 402 -12.28 -26.93 -18.42
CA ASP A 402 -12.50 -28.38 -18.30
C ASP A 402 -12.13 -28.94 -16.91
N THR A 403 -11.89 -28.07 -15.92
CA THR A 403 -11.51 -28.50 -14.57
C THR A 403 -12.59 -29.38 -13.91
N PRO A 404 -12.20 -30.42 -13.16
CA PRO A 404 -13.14 -31.18 -12.33
C PRO A 404 -13.76 -30.35 -11.20
N ASP A 405 -13.12 -29.25 -10.79
CA ASP A 405 -13.57 -28.35 -9.72
C ASP A 405 -14.53 -27.26 -10.25
N ARG A 406 -15.35 -27.58 -11.26
CA ARG A 406 -16.29 -26.62 -11.87
C ARG A 406 -17.32 -26.12 -10.86
N GLY A 407 -17.57 -24.81 -10.86
CA GLY A 407 -18.42 -24.13 -9.89
C GLY A 407 -17.80 -23.99 -8.50
N ILE A 408 -16.57 -24.48 -8.26
CA ILE A 408 -15.90 -24.32 -6.97
C ILE A 408 -15.16 -22.98 -6.93
N ALA A 409 -15.42 -22.22 -5.87
CA ALA A 409 -14.66 -21.03 -5.51
C ALA A 409 -13.89 -21.29 -4.20
N GLU A 410 -12.60 -21.03 -4.24
CA GLU A 410 -11.71 -21.12 -3.10
C GLU A 410 -11.63 -19.76 -2.39
N VAL A 411 -11.95 -19.77 -1.11
CA VAL A 411 -11.78 -18.65 -0.18
C VAL A 411 -10.53 -18.94 0.63
N ILE A 412 -9.42 -18.33 0.24
CA ILE A 412 -8.10 -18.57 0.80
C ILE A 412 -7.84 -17.51 1.88
N ILE A 413 -7.87 -17.93 3.14
CA ILE A 413 -7.45 -17.11 4.28
C ILE A 413 -5.92 -17.12 4.30
N ALA A 414 -5.32 -16.12 3.66
CA ALA A 414 -3.88 -16.03 3.47
C ALA A 414 -3.16 -15.36 4.67
N LYS A 415 -3.89 -14.54 5.44
CA LYS A 415 -3.42 -13.96 6.70
C LYS A 415 -4.56 -13.93 7.70
N HIS A 416 -4.29 -14.33 8.94
CA HIS A 416 -5.23 -14.21 10.05
C HIS A 416 -4.43 -13.93 11.35
N ARG A 417 -4.56 -12.73 11.94
CA ARG A 417 -3.77 -12.35 13.12
C ARG A 417 -4.11 -13.16 14.38
N ASN A 418 -5.38 -13.59 14.51
CA ASN A 418 -5.92 -14.13 15.77
C ASN A 418 -6.43 -15.58 15.62
N GLY A 419 -5.82 -16.39 14.75
CA GLY A 419 -6.42 -17.68 14.34
C GLY A 419 -5.83 -18.26 13.06
N PRO A 420 -6.33 -19.40 12.58
CA PRO A 420 -5.67 -20.19 11.55
C PRO A 420 -5.84 -19.60 10.15
N VAL A 421 -4.84 -19.87 9.31
CA VAL A 421 -4.90 -19.71 7.85
C VAL A 421 -5.39 -21.01 7.21
N GLY A 422 -5.94 -20.93 6.00
CA GLY A 422 -6.48 -22.11 5.33
C GLY A 422 -7.26 -21.76 4.07
N THR A 423 -7.77 -22.79 3.38
CA THR A 423 -8.65 -22.61 2.23
C THR A 423 -10.01 -23.22 2.54
N VAL A 424 -11.07 -22.44 2.36
CA VAL A 424 -12.46 -22.90 2.41
C VAL A 424 -12.97 -22.99 0.98
N LYS A 425 -13.50 -24.15 0.58
CA LYS A 425 -14.14 -24.31 -0.73
C LYS A 425 -15.64 -24.02 -0.60
N LEU A 426 -16.17 -23.22 -1.51
CA LEU A 426 -17.59 -22.88 -1.62
C LEU A 426 -18.08 -23.20 -3.03
N LEU A 427 -19.37 -23.47 -3.17
CA LEU A 427 -20.03 -23.49 -4.48
C LEU A 427 -20.34 -22.06 -4.90
N PHE A 428 -19.99 -21.68 -6.12
CA PHE A 428 -20.32 -20.41 -6.73
C PHE A 428 -21.20 -20.62 -7.95
N GLU A 429 -22.39 -20.00 -7.94
CA GLU A 429 -23.35 -20.03 -9.04
C GLU A 429 -23.28 -18.69 -9.80
N PRO A 430 -22.51 -18.62 -10.91
CA PRO A 430 -22.23 -17.37 -11.60
C PRO A 430 -23.50 -16.69 -12.12
N GLN A 431 -24.50 -17.46 -12.58
CA GLN A 431 -25.75 -16.91 -13.10
C GLN A 431 -26.57 -16.13 -12.04
N PHE A 432 -26.39 -16.46 -10.76
CA PHE A 432 -27.12 -15.84 -9.64
C PHE A 432 -26.22 -14.99 -8.74
N THR A 433 -24.92 -14.89 -9.06
CA THR A 433 -23.90 -14.23 -8.23
C THR A 433 -23.89 -14.73 -6.78
N ARG A 434 -24.20 -16.01 -6.57
CA ARG A 434 -24.47 -16.61 -5.27
C ARG A 434 -23.35 -17.55 -4.83
N PHE A 435 -23.01 -17.50 -3.54
CA PHE A 435 -22.13 -18.47 -2.89
C PHE A 435 -22.96 -19.39 -1.98
N ARG A 436 -22.64 -20.69 -1.99
CA ARG A 436 -23.27 -21.71 -1.13
C ARG A 436 -22.22 -22.59 -0.47
N ASN A 437 -22.57 -23.15 0.69
CA ASN A 437 -21.77 -24.17 1.34
C ASN A 437 -21.73 -25.43 0.46
N LEU A 438 -20.58 -26.09 0.39
CA LEU A 438 -20.49 -27.44 -0.19
C LEU A 438 -21.19 -28.42 0.75
N ALA A 439 -22.08 -29.25 0.19
CA ALA A 439 -22.72 -30.31 0.97
C ALA A 439 -21.64 -31.29 1.45
N GLY A 440 -21.33 -31.29 2.76
CA GLY A 440 -20.31 -32.14 3.37
C GLY A 440 -19.44 -31.51 4.48
N GLY A 441 -19.53 -30.19 4.71
CA GLY A 441 -18.90 -29.56 5.89
C GLY A 441 -19.83 -29.58 7.12
N PRO A 442 -19.31 -29.64 8.36
CA PRO A 442 -20.15 -29.73 9.55
C PRO A 442 -21.10 -28.54 9.60
N THR A 443 -22.39 -28.85 9.64
CA THR A 443 -23.44 -27.90 10.01
C THR A 443 -23.11 -27.35 11.39
N ALA A 444 -22.83 -26.05 11.47
CA ALA A 444 -22.73 -25.33 12.73
C ALA A 444 -24.10 -25.21 13.40
#